data_AF-A0A523SHR6-F1
#
_entry.id   AF-A0A523SHR6-F1
#
_cell.length_a   1.000
_cell.length_b   1.000
_cell.length_c   1.000
_cell.angle_alpha   90.00
_cell.angle_beta   90.00
_cell.angle_gamma   90.00
#
_symmetry.space_group_name_H-M   'P 1'
#
loop_
_entity.id
_entity.type
_entity.pdbx_description
1 polymer ?
#
loop_
_entity_poly.entity_id
_entity_poly.type
_entity_poly.pdbx_seq_one_letter_code
_entity_poly.pdbx_strand_id
1 'polypeptide(L)'
;MKKQELANWLCRYRLSKYHQDIEPYRGREDEFHQLFEPYEVIEGEGNCLLNSGIDEIWDLVTGAVSGADHIFDNTHAQIGVGDSNTAAEATQTDLQAVTNKTYKAMEAGYPTSTSQKATFKSSFGSSEANYAWEEWVVKQSTSAICLNRKVESLGTKSTGTWTLEVEISLS
;
A
#
# COMPACT_ATOMS: atom_id res chain seq x y z
N MET A 1 13.13 -31.60 -21.37
CA MET A 1 12.48 -30.29 -21.13
C MET A 1 13.27 -29.56 -20.06
N LYS A 2 13.81 -28.38 -20.34
CA LYS A 2 14.31 -27.49 -19.28
C LYS A 2 13.08 -27.07 -18.48
N LYS A 3 13.06 -27.35 -17.17
CA LYS A 3 12.05 -26.76 -16.28
C LYS A 3 12.34 -25.26 -16.24
N GLN A 4 11.40 -24.44 -16.70
CA GLN A 4 11.43 -23.00 -16.52
C GLN A 4 10.62 -22.69 -15.26
N GLU A 5 11.23 -21.98 -14.32
CA GLU A 5 10.53 -21.45 -13.14
C GLU A 5 9.52 -20.39 -13.63
N LEU A 6 8.29 -20.42 -13.10
CA LEU A 6 7.16 -19.60 -13.58
C LEU A 6 6.66 -18.59 -12.53
N ALA A 7 7.48 -18.24 -11.54
CA ALA A 7 7.04 -17.37 -10.45
C ALA A 7 6.57 -16.00 -10.99
N ASN A 8 5.33 -15.62 -10.66
CA ASN A 8 4.76 -14.33 -11.03
C ASN A 8 4.64 -13.45 -9.80
N TRP A 9 5.05 -12.19 -9.95
CA TRP A 9 4.69 -11.16 -9.00
C TRP A 9 3.23 -10.76 -9.24
N LEU A 10 2.37 -11.06 -8.27
CA LEU A 10 0.95 -10.74 -8.34
C LEU A 10 0.62 -9.73 -7.25
N CYS A 11 0.09 -8.58 -7.68
CA CYS A 11 -0.43 -7.57 -6.79
C CYS A 11 -1.94 -7.46 -6.98
N ARG A 12 -2.68 -7.45 -5.87
CA ARG A 12 -4.10 -7.15 -5.82
C ARG A 12 -4.32 -6.02 -4.84
N TYR A 13 -5.33 -5.19 -5.07
CA TYR A 13 -5.73 -4.19 -4.10
C TYR A 13 -7.24 -4.15 -3.98
N ARG A 14 -7.69 -3.71 -2.81
CA ARG A 14 -9.09 -3.43 -2.49
C ARG A 14 -9.17 -2.10 -1.77
N LEU A 15 -9.90 -1.16 -2.35
CA LEU A 15 -10.25 0.10 -1.74
C LEU A 15 -11.70 0.03 -1.23
N SER A 16 -11.90 0.17 0.07
CA SER A 16 -13.22 0.25 0.70
C SER A 16 -13.47 1.69 1.16
N LYS A 17 -14.61 2.27 0.79
CA LYS A 17 -14.97 3.66 1.10
C LYS A 17 -16.16 3.72 2.06
N TYR A 18 -16.06 4.54 3.09
CA TYR A 18 -17.03 4.64 4.19
C TYR A 18 -17.42 6.09 4.43
N HIS A 19 -18.67 6.33 4.85
CA HIS A 19 -19.09 7.67 5.27
C HIS A 19 -18.54 8.03 6.66
N GLN A 20 -18.28 7.02 7.48
CA GLN A 20 -17.82 7.18 8.86
C GLN A 20 -16.33 7.49 8.90
N ASP A 21 -15.92 8.13 9.99
CA ASP A 21 -14.53 8.38 10.30
C ASP A 21 -13.96 7.26 11.16
N ILE A 22 -12.82 6.71 10.76
CA ILE A 22 -12.12 5.64 11.47
C ILE A 22 -11.26 6.16 12.62
N GLU A 23 -10.99 7.47 12.69
CA GLU A 23 -10.13 8.05 13.75
C GLU A 23 -10.51 7.67 15.20
N PRO A 24 -11.80 7.57 15.58
CA PRO A 24 -12.18 7.09 16.92
C PRO A 24 -11.83 5.62 17.21
N TYR A 25 -11.49 4.86 16.18
CA TYR A 25 -11.18 3.43 16.20
C TYR A 25 -9.69 3.14 15.96
N ARG A 26 -8.81 4.14 16.05
CA ARG A 26 -7.36 3.90 15.90
C ARG A 26 -6.85 2.89 16.91
N GLY A 27 -6.12 1.88 16.45
CA GLY A 27 -5.67 0.73 17.24
C GLY A 27 -6.74 -0.36 17.47
N ARG A 28 -7.96 -0.14 16.96
CA ARG A 28 -9.12 -1.05 17.00
C ARG A 28 -9.87 -0.97 15.67
N GLU A 29 -9.14 -0.82 14.57
CA GLU A 29 -9.71 -0.62 13.24
C GLU A 29 -10.55 -1.83 12.79
N ASP A 30 -10.25 -3.02 13.31
CA ASP A 30 -11.07 -4.21 13.12
C ASP A 30 -12.51 -4.04 13.63
N GLU A 31 -12.73 -3.34 14.74
CA GLU A 31 -14.07 -2.98 15.22
C GLU A 31 -14.79 -2.08 14.21
N PHE A 32 -14.10 -1.10 13.61
CA PHE A 32 -14.67 -0.21 12.59
C PHE A 32 -15.14 -1.02 11.37
N HIS A 33 -14.28 -1.90 10.85
CA HIS A 33 -14.59 -2.72 9.67
C HIS A 33 -15.69 -3.75 9.91
N GLN A 34 -15.96 -4.12 11.16
CA GLN A 34 -17.08 -4.98 11.54
C GLN A 34 -18.39 -4.20 11.73
N LEU A 35 -18.31 -2.96 12.23
CA LEU A 35 -19.47 -2.13 12.55
C LEU A 35 -20.05 -1.40 11.34
N PHE A 36 -19.22 -1.06 10.35
CA PHE A 36 -19.61 -0.26 9.21
C PHE A 36 -19.40 -0.98 7.89
N GLU A 37 -20.40 -0.93 7.02
CA GLU A 37 -20.32 -1.44 5.66
C GLU A 37 -19.84 -0.33 4.71
N PRO A 38 -18.88 -0.60 3.80
CA PRO A 38 -18.45 0.38 2.82
C PRO A 38 -19.59 0.70 1.83
N TYR A 39 -19.76 1.97 1.49
CA TYR A 39 -20.73 2.39 0.46
C TYR A 39 -20.24 2.10 -0.97
N GLU A 40 -18.93 1.93 -1.14
CA GLU A 40 -18.29 1.60 -2.42
C GLU A 40 -17.03 0.77 -2.15
N VAL A 41 -16.83 -0.26 -2.98
CA VAL A 41 -15.62 -1.07 -2.99
C VAL A 41 -15.07 -1.10 -4.42
N ILE A 42 -13.79 -0.80 -4.57
CA ILE A 42 -13.06 -0.89 -5.83
C ILE A 42 -11.96 -1.94 -5.66
N GLU A 43 -11.90 -2.89 -6.58
CA GLU A 43 -10.87 -3.93 -6.61
C GLU A 43 -10.12 -3.88 -7.93
N GLY A 44 -8.83 -4.20 -7.89
CA GLY A 44 -8.01 -4.26 -9.09
C GLY A 44 -6.74 -5.06 -8.89
N GLU A 45 -6.03 -5.25 -10.00
CA GLU A 45 -4.82 -6.06 -10.06
C GLU A 45 -3.66 -5.32 -10.74
N GLY A 46 -2.47 -5.84 -10.49
CA GLY A 46 -1.22 -5.39 -11.07
C GLY A 46 -0.65 -4.15 -10.38
N ASN A 47 0.66 -4.01 -10.52
CA ASN A 47 1.43 -2.84 -10.16
C ASN A 47 2.73 -2.84 -10.99
N CYS A 48 3.47 -1.75 -10.90
CA CYS A 48 4.86 -1.71 -11.32
C CYS A 48 5.73 -1.97 -10.08
N LEU A 49 6.50 -3.05 -10.09
CA LEU A 49 7.60 -3.22 -9.15
C LEU A 49 8.66 -2.15 -9.41
N LEU A 50 9.12 -1.50 -8.34
CA LEU A 50 10.20 -0.53 -8.44
C LEU A 50 11.54 -1.22 -8.18
N ASN A 51 12.57 -0.83 -8.92
CA ASN A 51 13.89 -1.44 -8.81
C ASN A 51 14.43 -1.39 -7.38
N SER A 52 14.27 -0.25 -6.69
CA SER A 52 14.67 -0.11 -5.29
C SER A 52 13.94 -1.06 -4.35
N GLY A 53 12.66 -1.35 -4.64
CA GLY A 53 11.88 -2.31 -3.86
C GLY A 53 12.34 -3.75 -4.07
N ILE A 54 12.71 -4.10 -5.31
CA ILE A 54 13.30 -5.42 -5.63
C ILE A 54 14.64 -5.57 -4.92
N ASP A 55 15.52 -4.58 -5.00
CA ASP A 55 16.84 -4.61 -4.36
C ASP A 55 16.71 -4.75 -2.84
N GLU A 56 15.82 -3.99 -2.19
CA GLU A 56 15.60 -4.08 -0.74
C GLU A 56 15.15 -5.48 -0.29
N ILE A 57 14.29 -6.14 -1.07
CA ILE A 57 13.88 -7.53 -0.78
C ILE A 57 15.11 -8.45 -0.79
N TRP A 58 16.00 -8.32 -1.77
CA TRP A 58 17.20 -9.15 -1.85
C TRP A 58 18.24 -8.78 -0.79
N ASP A 59 18.38 -7.51 -0.46
CA ASP A 59 19.30 -7.04 0.57
C ASP A 59 18.87 -7.53 1.96
N LEU A 60 17.56 -7.58 2.25
CA LEU A 60 17.01 -8.20 3.45
C LEU A 60 17.28 -9.71 3.48
N VAL A 61 17.11 -10.41 2.35
CA VAL A 61 17.33 -11.87 2.26
C VAL A 61 18.81 -12.24 2.44
N THR A 62 19.71 -11.43 1.88
CA THR A 62 21.16 -11.66 1.98
C THR A 62 21.75 -11.15 3.29
N GLY A 63 21.00 -10.33 4.04
CA GLY A 63 21.45 -9.67 5.26
C GLY A 63 22.37 -8.48 5.00
N ALA A 64 22.41 -7.96 3.77
CA ALA A 64 23.10 -6.71 3.45
C ALA A 64 22.48 -5.52 4.19
N VAL A 65 21.15 -5.56 4.39
CA VAL A 65 20.41 -4.68 5.29
C VAL A 65 19.61 -5.50 6.30
N SER A 66 19.35 -4.92 7.47
CA SER A 66 18.52 -5.54 8.51
C SER A 66 18.02 -4.50 9.51
N GLY A 67 17.00 -4.88 10.29
CA GLY A 67 16.49 -4.06 11.38
C GLY A 67 15.34 -3.13 10.98
N ALA A 68 14.92 -2.32 11.94
CA ALA A 68 13.72 -1.47 11.89
C ALA A 68 13.71 -0.49 10.70
N ASP A 69 14.88 0.00 10.28
CA ASP A 69 14.98 0.99 9.20
C ASP A 69 14.76 0.41 7.79
N HIS A 70 14.64 -0.91 7.68
CA HIS A 70 14.52 -1.65 6.41
C HIS A 70 13.30 -2.57 6.38
N ILE A 71 12.94 -3.15 7.51
CA ILE A 71 11.80 -4.07 7.61
C ILE A 71 10.49 -3.28 7.47
N PHE A 72 9.55 -3.88 6.74
CA PHE A 72 8.18 -3.40 6.62
C PHE A 72 7.34 -4.00 7.74
N ASP A 73 7.42 -3.42 8.94
CA ASP A 73 6.56 -3.79 10.08
C ASP A 73 5.44 -2.75 10.29
N ASN A 74 4.61 -2.93 11.33
CA ASN A 74 3.50 -2.02 11.61
C ASN A 74 3.92 -0.55 11.83
N THR A 75 5.09 -0.33 12.41
CA THR A 75 5.62 1.00 12.71
C THR A 75 6.37 1.63 11.54
N HIS A 76 6.87 0.82 10.61
CA HIS A 76 7.75 1.26 9.53
C HIS A 76 7.16 1.11 8.13
N ALA A 77 6.07 0.38 7.95
CA ALA A 77 5.39 0.28 6.66
C ALA A 77 4.27 1.33 6.54
N GLN A 78 4.10 1.86 5.32
CA GLN A 78 3.09 2.87 5.00
C GLN A 78 2.50 2.62 3.61
N ILE A 79 1.24 3.01 3.41
CA ILE A 79 0.65 3.16 2.09
C ILE A 79 0.63 4.64 1.73
N GLY A 80 1.16 4.98 0.56
CA GLY A 80 1.08 6.33 0.00
C GLY A 80 -0.01 6.44 -1.06
N VAL A 81 -0.68 7.59 -1.14
CA VAL A 81 -1.63 7.95 -2.20
C VAL A 81 -1.36 9.34 -2.75
N GLY A 82 -1.50 9.53 -4.06
CA GLY A 82 -1.22 10.78 -4.75
C GLY A 82 -2.14 11.04 -5.94
N ASP A 83 -2.07 12.25 -6.51
CA ASP A 83 -2.90 12.72 -7.61
C ASP A 83 -2.19 12.73 -9.00
N SER A 84 -1.02 12.10 -9.12
CA SER A 84 -0.34 11.99 -10.42
C SER A 84 -0.82 10.79 -11.23
N ASN A 85 -1.20 11.05 -12.47
CA ASN A 85 -1.50 10.04 -13.49
C ASN A 85 -0.30 9.69 -14.37
N THR A 86 0.90 10.15 -14.02
CA THR A 86 2.14 9.80 -14.74
C THR A 86 2.34 8.29 -14.69
N ALA A 87 2.54 7.64 -15.84
CA ALA A 87 2.71 6.19 -15.94
C ALA A 87 3.75 5.65 -14.93
N ALA A 88 3.49 4.45 -14.42
CA ALA A 88 4.38 3.78 -13.48
C ALA A 88 5.58 3.20 -14.20
N GLU A 89 6.78 3.58 -13.74
CA GLU A 89 8.05 3.17 -14.33
C GLU A 89 8.97 2.61 -13.24
N ALA A 90 9.65 1.50 -13.51
CA ALA A 90 10.42 0.76 -12.52
C ALA A 90 11.59 1.55 -11.90
N THR A 91 12.05 2.62 -12.58
CA THR A 91 13.12 3.50 -12.08
C THR A 91 12.63 4.60 -11.14
N GLN A 92 11.31 4.77 -10.98
CA GLN A 92 10.75 5.69 -10.00
C GLN A 92 11.04 5.17 -8.58
N THR A 93 11.22 6.08 -7.63
CA THR A 93 11.53 5.75 -6.23
C THR A 93 10.44 6.21 -5.26
N ASP A 94 9.39 6.85 -5.78
CA ASP A 94 8.29 7.39 -5.00
C ASP A 94 7.05 7.65 -5.89
N LEU A 95 5.93 8.01 -5.25
CA LEU A 95 4.77 8.64 -5.91
C LEU A 95 5.22 9.86 -6.72
N GLN A 96 4.56 10.09 -7.85
CA GLN A 96 4.90 11.18 -8.77
C GLN A 96 4.12 12.48 -8.48
N ALA A 97 3.14 12.43 -7.57
CA ALA A 97 2.43 13.59 -7.06
C ALA A 97 3.38 14.52 -6.31
N VAL A 98 3.32 15.80 -6.65
CA VAL A 98 4.21 16.82 -6.09
C VAL A 98 3.65 17.41 -4.80
N THR A 99 2.35 17.70 -4.76
CA THR A 99 1.72 18.41 -3.64
C THR A 99 0.65 17.58 -2.94
N ASN A 100 -0.29 17.02 -3.68
CA ASN A 100 -1.35 16.18 -3.11
C ASN A 100 -0.83 14.77 -2.95
N LYS A 101 -0.07 14.56 -1.88
CA LYS A 101 0.55 13.29 -1.54
C LYS A 101 0.49 13.07 -0.03
N THR A 102 0.04 11.89 0.37
CA THR A 102 -0.14 11.50 1.77
C THR A 102 0.33 10.08 1.96
N TYR A 103 1.09 9.82 3.03
CA TYR A 103 1.45 8.48 3.46
C TYR A 103 0.77 8.20 4.79
N LYS A 104 0.15 7.03 4.91
CA LYS A 104 -0.53 6.58 6.11
C LYS A 104 0.12 5.31 6.64
N ALA A 105 0.34 5.28 7.95
CA ALA A 105 0.81 4.09 8.64
C ALA A 105 -0.16 2.92 8.48
N MET A 106 0.33 1.70 8.72
CA MET A 106 -0.50 0.50 8.69
C MET A 106 -1.52 0.51 9.83
N GLU A 107 -2.67 -0.10 9.59
CA GLU A 107 -3.61 -0.45 10.66
C GLU A 107 -2.99 -1.45 11.64
N ALA A 108 -3.49 -1.48 12.88
CA ALA A 108 -3.02 -2.42 13.89
C ALA A 108 -3.05 -3.87 13.39
N GLY A 109 -1.94 -4.59 13.58
CA GLY A 109 -1.79 -5.97 13.12
C GLY A 109 -1.37 -6.13 11.66
N TYR A 110 -1.23 -5.04 10.90
CA TYR A 110 -0.67 -5.04 9.54
C TYR A 110 0.75 -4.46 9.51
N PRO A 111 1.62 -4.88 8.57
CA PRO A 111 1.35 -5.89 7.56
C PRO A 111 1.34 -7.31 8.15
N THR A 112 0.74 -8.24 7.41
CA THR A 112 0.78 -9.68 7.72
C THR A 112 1.52 -10.44 6.61
N SER A 113 2.08 -11.61 6.94
CA SER A 113 2.71 -12.51 5.97
C SER A 113 2.18 -13.93 6.18
N THR A 114 1.32 -14.39 5.28
CA THR A 114 0.70 -15.73 5.35
C THR A 114 0.55 -16.31 3.94
N SER A 115 0.69 -17.63 3.79
CA SER A 115 0.43 -18.32 2.51
C SER A 115 1.18 -17.75 1.30
N GLN A 116 2.47 -17.40 1.45
CA GLN A 116 3.31 -16.79 0.40
C GLN A 116 2.79 -15.42 -0.09
N LYS A 117 2.10 -14.69 0.80
CA LYS A 117 1.48 -13.40 0.52
C LYS A 117 1.74 -12.43 1.67
N ALA A 118 2.16 -11.22 1.32
CA ALA A 118 2.18 -10.08 2.23
C ALA A 118 0.91 -9.26 2.03
N THR A 119 0.24 -8.89 3.12
CA THR A 119 -0.94 -8.01 3.08
C THR A 119 -0.65 -6.74 3.88
N PHE A 120 -0.83 -5.59 3.24
CA PHE A 120 -0.70 -4.25 3.78
C PHE A 120 -2.08 -3.61 3.85
N LYS A 121 -2.37 -2.82 4.88
CA LYS A 121 -3.65 -2.15 5.02
C LYS A 121 -3.49 -0.82 5.75
N SER A 122 -4.01 0.24 5.16
CA SER A 122 -4.04 1.58 5.76
C SER A 122 -5.39 2.24 5.53
N SER A 123 -5.87 2.97 6.54
CA SER A 123 -7.12 3.73 6.47
C SER A 123 -6.91 5.21 6.67
N PHE A 124 -7.32 5.98 5.66
CA PHE A 124 -7.25 7.43 5.60
C PHE A 124 -8.57 8.00 6.14
N GLY A 125 -8.50 8.65 7.30
CA GLY A 125 -9.66 9.22 8.01
C GLY A 125 -10.26 10.43 7.31
N SER A 126 -11.29 11.02 7.91
CA SER A 126 -12.12 12.05 7.28
C SER A 126 -11.35 13.29 6.80
N SER A 127 -10.28 13.67 7.49
CA SER A 127 -9.45 14.84 7.19
C SER A 127 -8.23 14.53 6.30
N GLU A 128 -8.00 13.27 5.95
CA GLU A 128 -6.77 12.83 5.31
C GLU A 128 -6.96 12.58 3.81
N ALA A 129 -5.97 12.97 3.01
CA ALA A 129 -5.89 12.73 1.58
C ALA A 129 -7.16 13.13 0.79
N ASN A 130 -7.76 14.27 1.13
CA ASN A 130 -8.98 14.78 0.50
C ASN A 130 -8.70 15.46 -0.86
N TYR A 131 -8.32 14.65 -1.84
CA TYR A 131 -8.01 15.02 -3.21
C TYR A 131 -8.22 13.81 -4.13
N ALA A 132 -7.93 13.94 -5.42
CA ALA A 132 -8.02 12.84 -6.38
C ALA A 132 -6.94 11.78 -6.13
N TRP A 133 -7.33 10.51 -5.98
CA TRP A 133 -6.40 9.40 -5.84
C TRP A 133 -6.19 8.78 -7.22
N GLU A 134 -5.03 9.09 -7.82
CA GLU A 134 -4.64 8.66 -9.17
C GLU A 134 -3.45 7.68 -9.14
N GLU A 135 -2.83 7.52 -7.98
CA GLU A 135 -1.72 6.59 -7.76
C GLU A 135 -1.59 6.16 -6.29
N TRP A 136 -0.93 5.03 -6.07
CA TRP A 136 -0.59 4.54 -4.75
C TRP A 136 0.73 3.72 -4.72
N VAL A 137 1.35 3.63 -3.54
CA VAL A 137 2.58 2.85 -3.26
C VAL A 137 2.50 2.13 -1.92
N VAL A 138 3.24 1.03 -1.75
CA VAL A 138 3.67 0.53 -0.44
C VAL A 138 5.10 1.00 -0.18
N LYS A 139 5.35 1.64 0.96
CA LYS A 139 6.59 2.35 1.27
C LYS A 139 7.09 2.03 2.69
N GLN A 140 8.41 1.94 2.83
CA GLN A 140 9.10 1.94 4.11
C GLN A 140 9.30 3.39 4.58
N SER A 141 8.92 3.73 5.80
CA SER A 141 8.83 5.10 6.29
C SER A 141 10.19 5.75 6.60
N THR A 142 11.18 4.97 7.02
CA THR A 142 12.54 5.41 7.37
C THR A 142 13.48 5.42 6.17
N SER A 143 13.65 4.28 5.48
CA SER A 143 14.50 4.20 4.28
C SER A 143 13.88 4.88 3.06
N ALA A 144 12.59 5.21 3.12
CA ALA A 144 11.79 5.76 2.03
C ALA A 144 11.66 4.85 0.80
N ILE A 145 12.08 3.59 0.89
CA ILE A 145 12.02 2.66 -0.23
C ILE A 145 10.57 2.28 -0.52
N CYS A 146 10.16 2.41 -1.78
CA CYS A 146 8.87 1.98 -2.26
C CYS A 146 8.99 0.58 -2.90
N LEU A 147 8.16 -0.37 -2.46
CA LEU A 147 8.11 -1.72 -3.04
C LEU A 147 7.58 -1.67 -4.47
N ASN A 148 6.55 -0.86 -4.67
CA ASN A 148 5.81 -0.81 -5.91
C ASN A 148 5.15 0.56 -6.11
N ARG A 149 4.69 0.81 -7.33
CA ARG A 149 3.78 1.90 -7.65
C ARG A 149 2.67 1.41 -8.56
N LYS A 150 1.48 1.98 -8.42
CA LYS A 150 0.35 1.74 -9.30
C LYS A 150 -0.31 3.07 -9.62
N VAL A 151 -0.67 3.25 -10.88
CA VAL A 151 -1.44 4.38 -11.38
C VAL A 151 -2.84 3.87 -11.69
N GLU A 152 -3.83 4.43 -11.02
CA GLU A 152 -5.24 4.07 -11.16
C GLU A 152 -6.12 5.17 -10.57
N SER A 153 -7.13 5.62 -11.33
CA SER A 153 -8.12 6.58 -10.85
C SER A 153 -9.08 5.87 -9.88
N LEU A 154 -8.93 6.14 -8.59
CA LEU A 154 -9.76 5.61 -7.51
C LEU A 154 -10.86 6.60 -7.07
N GLY A 155 -10.89 7.79 -7.68
CA GLY A 155 -11.85 8.86 -7.45
C GLY A 155 -11.30 9.98 -6.56
N THR A 156 -12.16 10.94 -6.24
CA THR A 156 -11.80 12.08 -5.37
C THR A 156 -12.38 11.90 -3.97
N LYS A 157 -11.51 11.82 -2.98
CA LYS A 157 -11.90 11.78 -1.58
C LYS A 157 -12.18 13.20 -1.07
N SER A 158 -13.27 13.38 -0.34
CA SER A 158 -13.64 14.67 0.27
C SER A 158 -13.85 14.59 1.78
N THR A 159 -14.37 13.46 2.26
CA THR A 159 -14.61 13.16 3.67
C THR A 159 -14.73 11.64 3.85
N GLY A 160 -14.98 11.19 5.09
CA GLY A 160 -15.13 9.79 5.44
C GLY A 160 -13.82 9.01 5.36
N THR A 161 -13.92 7.70 5.53
CA THR A 161 -12.75 6.81 5.55
C THR A 161 -12.57 6.12 4.22
N TRP A 162 -11.35 6.13 3.70
CA TRP A 162 -10.94 5.27 2.58
C TRP A 162 -9.86 4.31 3.07
N THR A 163 -10.14 3.01 3.00
CA THR A 163 -9.25 1.93 3.44
C THR A 163 -8.69 1.22 2.23
N LEU A 164 -7.37 1.29 2.04
CA LEU A 164 -6.67 0.60 0.97
C LEU A 164 -5.96 -0.63 1.55
N GLU A 165 -6.36 -1.80 1.08
CA GLU A 165 -5.69 -3.08 1.32
C GLU A 165 -4.91 -3.47 0.06
N VAL A 166 -3.66 -3.85 0.22
CA VAL A 166 -2.77 -4.29 -0.85
C VAL A 166 -2.22 -5.66 -0.51
N GLU A 167 -2.40 -6.60 -1.42
CA GLU A 167 -1.89 -7.96 -1.31
C GLU A 167 -0.83 -8.20 -2.38
N ILE A 168 0.30 -8.75 -1.97
CA ILE A 168 1.43 -9.04 -2.85
C ILE A 168 1.84 -10.50 -2.62
N SER A 169 1.85 -11.31 -3.68
CA SER A 169 2.32 -12.69 -3.65
C SER A 169 3.31 -12.99 -4.77
N LEU A 170 4.19 -13.96 -4.51
CA LEU A 170 5.05 -14.59 -5.51
C LEU A 170 4.59 -16.04 -5.68
N SER A 171 4.01 -16.38 -6.84
CA SER A 171 3.39 -17.69 -7.10
C SER A 171 3.47 -18.16 -8.55
#